data_AF-A0A835YDH8-F1
#
_entry.id   AF-A0A835YDH8-F1
#
_cell.length_a   1.000
_cell.length_b   1.000
_cell.length_c   1.000
_cell.angle_alpha   90.00
_cell.angle_beta   90.00
_cell.angle_gamma   90.00
#
_symmetry.space_group_name_H-M   'P 1'
#
loop_
_entity.id
_entity.type
_entity.pdbx_description
1 polymer ?
#
loop_
_entity_poly.entity_id
_entity_poly.type
_entity_poly.pdbx_seq_one_letter_code
_entity_poly.pdbx_strand_id
1 'polypeptide(L)'
;MALLLARSVTSGPTRTVQRRRVAPSRSVVRPVAYVGASKPDDIAQFAPPDCVRVTLQKPIGVVFEQGRAGGPVFVSEVTPGGHAAKSGVVAVGDILTACSAVYLYKGTDALLYAHDGPEERPYDKWEAIEFDCDGQDFKTVMAALHSNNTRLGKTDITLVLRKP
;
A
#
# COMPACT_ATOMS: atom_id res chain seq x y z
N MET A 1 -24.81 51.11 72.60
CA MET A 1 -24.89 49.69 73.01
C MET A 1 -25.53 48.92 71.86
N ALA A 2 -24.71 48.46 70.90
CA ALA A 2 -25.19 47.72 69.74
C ALA A 2 -24.19 46.61 69.45
N LEU A 3 -24.69 45.37 69.57
CA LEU A 3 -23.97 44.11 69.44
C LEU A 3 -23.30 44.00 68.06
N LEU A 4 -22.00 43.71 68.07
CA LEU A 4 -21.25 43.23 66.92
C LEU A 4 -21.60 41.74 66.70
N LEU A 5 -22.42 41.45 65.69
CA LEU A 5 -22.68 40.08 65.23
C LEU A 5 -21.53 39.63 64.33
N ALA A 6 -20.64 38.78 64.87
CA ALA A 6 -19.64 38.07 64.10
C ALA A 6 -20.30 37.00 63.22
N ARG A 7 -20.20 37.15 61.90
CA ARG A 7 -20.49 36.08 60.94
C ARG A 7 -19.16 35.42 60.54
N SER A 8 -19.00 34.17 60.96
CA SER A 8 -17.94 33.27 60.54
C SER A 8 -18.11 32.90 59.07
N VAL A 9 -17.09 33.18 58.26
CA VAL A 9 -16.97 32.67 56.89
C VAL A 9 -16.01 31.48 56.93
N THR A 10 -16.56 30.28 56.75
CA THR A 10 -15.82 29.04 56.61
C THR A 10 -15.13 29.00 55.24
N SER A 11 -13.81 28.86 55.24
CA SER A 11 -13.00 28.66 54.04
C SER A 11 -13.20 27.24 53.48
N GLY A 12 -13.88 27.11 52.35
CA GLY A 12 -13.87 25.89 51.55
C GLY A 12 -12.61 25.84 50.66
N PRO A 13 -12.02 24.66 50.41
CA PRO A 13 -10.83 24.55 49.58
C PRO A 13 -11.17 24.87 48.11
N THR A 14 -10.43 25.83 47.55
CA THR A 14 -10.49 26.23 46.15
C THR A 14 -10.11 25.06 45.26
N ARG A 15 -11.12 24.39 44.68
CA ARG A 15 -10.92 23.35 43.67
C ARG A 15 -10.40 24.01 42.41
N THR A 16 -9.09 23.97 42.20
CA THR A 16 -8.45 24.38 40.96
C THR A 16 -9.04 23.55 39.81
N VAL A 17 -9.85 24.21 38.98
CA VAL A 17 -10.30 23.65 37.70
C VAL A 17 -9.08 23.57 36.81
N GLN A 18 -8.43 22.40 36.83
CA GLN A 18 -7.37 22.06 35.92
C GLN A 18 -7.99 22.00 34.52
N ARG A 19 -7.93 23.11 33.78
CA ARG A 19 -8.25 23.14 32.35
C ARG A 19 -7.31 22.14 31.69
N ARG A 20 -7.80 20.93 31.46
CA ARG A 20 -7.19 20.00 30.51
C ARG A 20 -7.11 20.75 29.20
N ARG A 21 -5.89 21.13 28.79
CA ARG A 21 -5.62 21.44 27.39
C ARG A 21 -5.94 20.15 26.66
N VAL A 22 -7.13 20.07 26.07
CA VAL A 22 -7.39 19.13 25.00
C VAL A 22 -6.42 19.56 23.92
N ALA A 23 -5.29 18.86 23.82
CA ALA A 23 -4.42 18.98 22.66
C ALA A 23 -5.33 18.87 21.44
N PRO A 24 -5.22 19.76 20.44
CA PRO A 24 -5.98 19.58 19.23
C PRO A 24 -5.70 18.16 18.78
N SER A 25 -6.73 17.30 18.79
CA SER A 25 -6.63 16.02 18.14
C SER A 25 -6.30 16.40 16.71
N ARG A 26 -5.03 16.27 16.34
CA ARG A 26 -4.64 16.14 14.96
C ARG A 26 -5.57 15.04 14.50
N SER A 27 -6.65 15.42 13.83
CA SER A 27 -7.24 14.61 12.81
C SER A 27 -6.05 14.33 11.91
N VAL A 28 -5.39 13.20 12.21
CA VAL A 28 -4.52 12.55 11.27
C VAL A 28 -5.51 12.24 10.17
N VAL A 29 -5.64 13.17 9.23
CA VAL A 29 -6.05 12.86 7.88
C VAL A 29 -4.98 11.88 7.48
N ARG A 30 -5.24 10.61 7.78
CA ARG A 30 -4.47 9.52 7.24
C ARG A 30 -4.57 9.79 5.74
N PRO A 31 -3.46 10.05 5.03
CA PRO A 31 -3.53 9.84 3.60
C PRO A 31 -4.13 8.45 3.44
N VAL A 32 -5.07 8.28 2.53
CA VAL A 32 -5.63 6.97 2.21
C VAL A 32 -4.42 6.10 1.90
N ALA A 33 -3.94 5.39 2.91
CA ALA A 33 -2.89 4.42 2.78
C ALA A 33 -3.52 3.44 1.82
N TYR A 34 -2.91 3.30 0.65
CA TYR A 34 -3.27 2.25 -0.26
C TYR A 34 -3.17 0.96 0.55
N VAL A 35 -4.31 0.41 0.95
CA VAL A 35 -4.39 -0.72 1.87
C VAL A 35 -3.71 -1.88 1.15
N GLY A 36 -2.53 -2.30 1.62
CA GLY A 36 -1.83 -3.48 1.11
C GLY A 36 -0.41 -3.30 0.60
N ALA A 37 0.10 -2.07 0.42
CA ALA A 37 1.48 -1.90 -0.05
C ALA A 37 2.50 -2.08 1.09
N SER A 38 3.02 -3.30 1.27
CA SER A 38 4.21 -3.56 2.11
C SER A 38 5.48 -3.59 1.27
N LYS A 39 6.61 -3.24 1.91
CA LYS A 39 7.93 -3.25 1.26
C LYS A 39 8.26 -4.66 0.76
N PRO A 40 8.88 -4.80 -0.41
CA PRO A 40 9.12 -6.10 -1.06
C PRO A 40 9.96 -7.01 -0.18
N ASP A 41 10.88 -6.46 0.61
CA ASP A 41 11.73 -7.24 1.53
C ASP A 41 10.97 -7.75 2.77
N ASP A 42 9.92 -7.06 3.22
CA ASP A 42 9.16 -7.42 4.43
C ASP A 42 8.12 -8.52 4.18
N ILE A 43 7.75 -8.78 2.91
CA ILE A 43 6.81 -9.84 2.49
C ILE A 43 7.48 -10.88 1.59
N ALA A 44 8.78 -10.71 1.29
CA ALA A 44 9.53 -11.52 0.32
C ALA A 44 9.44 -13.04 0.57
N GLN A 45 9.12 -13.49 1.78
CA GLN A 45 9.27 -14.90 2.15
C GLN A 45 7.97 -15.69 2.35
N PHE A 46 6.80 -15.07 2.50
CA PHE A 46 5.59 -15.83 2.81
C PHE A 46 4.44 -15.42 1.90
N ALA A 47 4.22 -16.19 0.83
CA ALA A 47 2.88 -16.21 0.24
C ALA A 47 1.92 -16.75 1.31
N PRO A 48 0.65 -16.28 1.37
CA PRO A 48 -0.36 -16.95 2.18
C PRO A 48 -0.34 -18.47 1.95
N PRO A 49 -0.69 -19.31 2.93
CA PRO A 49 -0.51 -20.76 2.87
C PRO A 49 -1.23 -21.48 1.71
N ASP A 50 -2.19 -20.81 1.08
CA ASP A 50 -2.96 -21.23 -0.09
C ASP A 50 -2.50 -20.59 -1.41
N CYS A 51 -1.45 -19.76 -1.37
CA CYS A 51 -0.94 -18.99 -2.49
C CYS A 51 0.46 -19.45 -2.90
N VAL A 52 0.74 -19.38 -4.20
CA VAL A 52 2.03 -19.67 -4.81
C VAL A 52 2.63 -18.37 -5.34
N ARG A 53 3.90 -18.12 -4.99
CA ARG A 53 4.67 -16.99 -5.48
C ARG A 53 5.55 -17.40 -6.65
N VAL A 54 5.51 -16.65 -7.75
CA VAL A 54 6.35 -16.90 -8.92
C VAL A 54 6.89 -15.58 -9.48
N THR A 55 8.20 -15.53 -9.72
CA THR A 55 8.86 -14.40 -10.37
C THR A 55 9.16 -14.75 -11.82
N LEU A 56 8.62 -13.98 -12.76
CA LEU A 56 8.70 -14.24 -14.19
C LEU A 56 9.34 -13.05 -14.90
N GLN A 57 10.23 -13.32 -15.86
CA GLN A 57 10.76 -12.29 -16.75
C GLN A 57 9.66 -11.78 -17.70
N LYS A 58 9.73 -10.50 -18.04
CA LYS A 58 8.90 -9.89 -19.07
C LYS A 58 9.39 -10.32 -20.46
N PRO A 59 8.49 -10.64 -21.41
CA PRO A 59 7.03 -10.71 -21.27
C PRO A 59 6.59 -12.00 -20.53
N ILE A 60 5.71 -11.86 -19.54
CA ILE A 60 5.33 -12.97 -18.64
C ILE A 60 4.62 -14.14 -19.36
N GLY A 61 3.92 -13.87 -20.47
CA GLY A 61 3.21 -14.89 -21.25
C GLY A 61 1.92 -15.38 -20.58
N VAL A 62 1.14 -14.47 -19.99
CA VAL A 62 -0.12 -14.73 -19.31
C VAL A 62 -1.17 -13.74 -19.80
N VAL A 63 -2.37 -14.22 -20.06
CA VAL A 63 -3.56 -13.38 -20.28
C VAL A 63 -4.39 -13.42 -19.01
N PHE A 64 -4.77 -12.23 -18.54
CA PHE A 64 -5.61 -12.06 -17.36
C PHE A 64 -7.00 -11.59 -17.77
N GLU A 65 -8.01 -12.06 -17.04
CA GLU A 65 -9.40 -11.62 -17.17
C GLU A 65 -10.02 -11.31 -15.81
N GLN A 66 -11.08 -10.51 -15.84
CA GLN A 66 -11.90 -10.20 -14.67
C GLN A 66 -13.37 -10.38 -15.06
N GLY A 67 -14.02 -11.40 -14.50
CA GLY A 67 -15.37 -11.80 -14.93
C GLY A 67 -16.48 -10.81 -14.54
N ARG A 68 -16.27 -9.99 -13.51
CA ARG A 68 -17.17 -8.91 -13.09
C ARG A 68 -16.36 -7.75 -12.52
N ALA A 69 -16.84 -6.51 -12.66
CA ALA A 69 -16.20 -5.35 -12.04
C ALA A 69 -16.04 -5.56 -10.52
N GLY A 70 -14.83 -5.29 -9.99
CA GLY A 70 -14.47 -5.57 -8.60
C GLY A 70 -14.39 -7.05 -8.21
N GLY A 71 -14.47 -7.98 -9.18
CA GLY A 71 -14.26 -9.41 -8.97
C GLY A 71 -12.78 -9.80 -8.98
N PRO A 72 -12.45 -11.07 -8.69
CA PRO A 72 -11.08 -11.55 -8.77
C PRO A 72 -10.55 -11.48 -10.20
N VAL A 73 -9.27 -11.12 -10.35
CA VAL A 73 -8.54 -11.24 -11.60
C VAL A 73 -7.97 -12.65 -11.67
N PHE A 74 -8.19 -13.37 -12.77
CA PHE A 74 -7.73 -14.75 -12.95
C PHE A 74 -6.97 -14.92 -14.25
N VAL A 75 -6.16 -15.97 -14.32
CA VAL A 75 -5.44 -16.38 -15.53
C VAL A 75 -6.41 -17.02 -16.50
N SER A 76 -6.69 -16.36 -17.61
CA SER A 76 -7.54 -16.92 -18.68
C SER A 76 -6.76 -17.77 -19.67
N GLU A 77 -5.50 -17.40 -19.95
CA GLU A 77 -4.63 -18.13 -20.87
C GLU A 77 -3.17 -18.06 -20.42
N VAL A 78 -2.42 -19.13 -20.68
CA VAL A 78 -0.96 -19.16 -20.56
C VAL A 78 -0.39 -19.37 -21.95
N THR A 79 0.43 -18.42 -22.42
CA THR A 79 1.00 -18.46 -23.76
C THR A 79 1.97 -19.64 -23.92
N PRO A 80 1.75 -20.55 -24.89
CA PRO A 80 2.65 -21.67 -25.14
C PRO A 80 4.08 -21.22 -25.39
N GLY A 81 5.05 -21.83 -24.70
CA GLY A 81 6.48 -21.48 -24.81
C GLY A 81 6.89 -20.16 -24.14
N GLY A 82 5.93 -19.43 -23.56
CA GLY A 82 6.17 -18.22 -22.76
C GLY A 82 6.85 -18.49 -21.42
N HIS A 83 7.23 -17.43 -20.69
CA HIS A 83 7.90 -17.57 -19.40
C HIS A 83 7.02 -18.22 -18.32
N ALA A 84 5.72 -17.91 -18.29
CA ALA A 84 4.76 -18.59 -17.41
C ALA A 84 4.60 -20.08 -17.74
N ALA A 85 4.49 -20.45 -19.03
CA ALA A 85 4.42 -21.85 -19.42
C ALA A 85 5.68 -22.63 -19.02
N LYS A 86 6.86 -22.01 -19.21
CA LYS A 86 8.16 -22.61 -18.85
C LYS A 86 8.37 -22.76 -17.35
N SER A 87 7.73 -21.91 -16.52
CA SER A 87 7.83 -22.06 -15.06
C SER A 87 7.09 -23.31 -14.57
N GLY A 88 6.01 -23.72 -15.26
CA GLY A 88 5.16 -24.85 -14.86
C GLY A 88 4.32 -24.58 -13.60
N VAL A 89 4.40 -23.36 -13.04
CA VAL A 89 3.73 -22.99 -11.78
C VAL A 89 2.36 -22.36 -12.04
N VAL A 90 2.27 -21.56 -13.10
CA VAL A 90 1.06 -20.80 -13.47
C VAL A 90 0.13 -21.69 -14.29
N ALA A 91 -1.13 -21.78 -13.87
CA ALA A 91 -2.16 -22.51 -14.58
C ALA A 91 -3.35 -21.62 -14.93
N VAL A 92 -4.09 -22.00 -15.98
CA VAL A 92 -5.38 -21.38 -16.31
C VAL A 92 -6.35 -21.60 -15.15
N GLY A 93 -7.05 -20.54 -14.75
CA GLY A 93 -7.94 -20.51 -13.59
C GLY A 93 -7.30 -20.04 -12.29
N ASP A 94 -5.96 -19.92 -12.22
CA ASP A 94 -5.30 -19.35 -11.04
C ASP A 94 -5.74 -17.90 -10.81
N ILE A 95 -5.97 -17.52 -9.55
CA ILE A 95 -6.45 -16.21 -9.14
C ILE A 95 -5.27 -15.34 -8.72
N LEU A 96 -5.16 -14.14 -9.29
CA LEU A 96 -4.13 -13.18 -8.94
C LEU A 96 -4.51 -12.44 -7.65
N THR A 97 -3.83 -12.78 -6.55
CA THR A 97 -4.03 -12.17 -5.23
C THR A 97 -3.15 -10.94 -5.04
N ALA A 98 -1.89 -10.99 -5.48
CA ALA A 98 -0.99 -9.85 -5.43
C ALA A 98 0.04 -9.86 -6.56
N CYS A 99 0.59 -8.68 -6.89
CA CYS A 99 1.67 -8.57 -7.86
C CYS A 99 2.72 -7.54 -7.44
N SER A 100 3.96 -7.71 -7.88
CA SER A 100 4.95 -6.65 -7.75
C SER A 100 4.55 -5.45 -8.60
N ALA A 101 4.74 -4.25 -8.06
CA ALA A 101 4.54 -3.00 -8.77
C ALA A 101 5.65 -2.02 -8.40
N VAL A 102 5.82 -0.98 -9.19
CA VAL A 102 6.73 0.12 -8.90
C VAL A 102 5.93 1.38 -8.66
N TYR A 103 6.07 1.93 -7.47
CA TYR A 103 5.51 3.21 -7.10
C TYR A 103 6.52 4.32 -7.38
N LEU A 104 6.12 5.30 -8.19
CA LEU A 104 6.90 6.51 -8.45
C LEU A 104 6.46 7.61 -7.49
N TYR A 105 7.39 8.16 -6.71
CA TYR A 105 7.11 9.32 -5.90
C TYR A 105 6.95 10.54 -6.81
N LYS A 106 5.70 10.95 -7.12
CA LYS A 106 5.46 12.22 -7.80
C LYS A 106 5.83 13.35 -6.84
N GLY A 107 6.83 14.14 -7.24
CA GLY A 107 7.26 15.33 -6.51
C GLY A 107 6.17 16.39 -6.44
N THR A 108 5.30 16.27 -5.44
CA THR A 108 4.70 17.43 -4.76
C THR A 108 5.25 17.52 -3.34
N ASP A 109 5.54 16.38 -2.68
CA ASP A 109 6.30 16.30 -1.42
C ASP A 109 7.82 16.20 -1.61
N ALA A 110 8.31 15.97 -2.84
CA ALA A 110 9.74 16.05 -3.13
C ALA A 110 10.27 17.50 -3.15
N LEU A 111 9.38 18.50 -3.19
CA LEU A 111 9.74 19.92 -3.06
C LEU A 111 9.75 20.43 -1.60
N LEU A 112 9.23 19.66 -0.64
CA LEU A 112 9.23 20.03 0.79
C LEU A 112 10.46 19.55 1.56
N TYR A 113 11.23 18.63 0.98
CA TYR A 113 12.56 18.24 1.49
C TYR A 113 13.64 18.56 0.45
N ALA A 114 13.65 19.82 0.00
CA ALA A 114 14.85 20.42 -0.60
C ALA A 114 15.88 20.68 0.52
N HIS A 115 16.50 19.63 1.02
CA HIS A 115 17.74 19.75 1.78
C HIS A 115 18.90 19.65 0.79
N ASP A 116 19.43 20.81 0.38
CA ASP A 116 20.79 21.08 -0.12
C ASP A 116 21.58 19.89 -0.70
N GLY A 117 21.05 19.27 -1.76
CA GLY A 117 21.69 18.20 -2.52
C GLY A 117 21.46 18.39 -4.01
N PRO A 118 22.35 17.84 -4.88
CA PRO A 118 22.23 18.00 -6.32
C PRO A 118 20.84 17.54 -6.78
N GLU A 119 20.18 18.40 -7.57
CA GLU A 119 18.81 18.29 -8.04
C GLU A 119 18.51 16.90 -8.62
N GLU A 120 18.07 15.99 -7.76
CA GLU A 120 17.79 14.60 -8.06
C GLU A 120 16.55 14.53 -8.94
N ARG A 121 16.60 13.84 -10.09
CA ARG A 121 15.52 13.95 -11.07
C ARG A 121 14.24 13.38 -10.46
N PRO A 122 13.06 13.98 -10.66
CA PRO A 122 11.81 13.54 -10.04
C PRO A 122 11.40 12.07 -10.29
N TYR A 123 12.07 11.38 -11.22
CA TYR A 123 11.82 9.97 -11.56
C TYR A 123 12.83 8.99 -10.96
N ASP A 124 13.82 9.48 -10.20
CA ASP A 124 14.87 8.65 -9.60
C ASP A 124 14.41 8.02 -8.27
N LYS A 125 13.38 8.60 -7.62
CA LYS A 125 12.77 8.04 -6.41
C LYS A 125 11.60 7.13 -6.76
N TRP A 126 11.87 5.84 -6.79
CA TRP A 126 10.88 4.79 -6.95
C TRP A 126 11.06 3.70 -5.90
N GLU A 127 9.97 3.06 -5.53
CA GLU A 127 9.98 1.93 -4.60
C GLU A 127 9.21 0.77 -5.25
N ALA A 128 9.84 -0.41 -5.28
CA ALA A 128 9.09 -1.62 -5.59
C ALA A 128 8.18 -1.91 -4.39
N ILE A 129 6.95 -2.32 -4.65
CA ILE A 129 5.96 -2.68 -3.64
C ILE A 129 5.27 -3.97 -4.05
N GLU A 130 4.66 -4.67 -3.10
CA GLU A 130 3.66 -5.69 -3.40
C GLU A 130 2.29 -5.01 -3.43
N PHE A 131 1.55 -5.18 -4.52
CA PHE A 131 0.25 -4.59 -4.76
C PHE A 131 -0.83 -5.65 -4.58
N ASP A 132 -1.74 -5.42 -3.64
CA ASP A 132 -2.92 -6.28 -3.43
C ASP A 132 -3.90 -6.12 -4.61
N CYS A 133 -4.18 -7.23 -5.28
CA CYS A 133 -5.05 -7.27 -6.46
C CYS A 133 -6.49 -7.63 -6.09
N ASP A 134 -6.76 -8.11 -4.87
CA ASP A 134 -8.10 -8.55 -4.49
C ASP A 134 -9.06 -7.36 -4.38
N GLY A 135 -10.26 -7.52 -4.93
CA GLY A 135 -11.28 -6.48 -5.00
C GLY A 135 -10.91 -5.22 -5.82
N GLN A 136 -9.76 -5.19 -6.50
CA GLN A 136 -9.36 -4.07 -7.35
C GLN A 136 -9.98 -4.15 -8.74
N ASP A 137 -10.15 -2.99 -9.39
CA ASP A 137 -10.56 -2.95 -10.80
C ASP A 137 -9.45 -3.48 -11.72
N PHE A 138 -9.83 -4.21 -12.78
CA PHE A 138 -8.89 -4.77 -13.76
C PHE A 138 -7.90 -3.73 -14.29
N LYS A 139 -8.39 -2.51 -14.57
CA LYS A 139 -7.55 -1.41 -15.05
C LYS A 139 -6.42 -1.06 -14.07
N THR A 140 -6.71 -1.07 -12.77
CA THR A 140 -5.75 -0.76 -11.71
C THR A 140 -4.72 -1.87 -11.58
N VAL A 141 -5.16 -3.14 -11.61
CA VAL A 141 -4.27 -4.31 -11.58
C VAL A 141 -3.33 -4.32 -12.79
N MET A 142 -3.84 -4.07 -14.00
CA MET A 142 -3.01 -4.00 -15.20
C MET A 142 -2.04 -2.81 -15.16
N ALA A 143 -2.45 -1.66 -14.61
CA ALA A 143 -1.55 -0.53 -14.40
C ALA A 143 -0.42 -0.88 -13.41
N ALA A 144 -0.71 -1.61 -12.33
CA ALA A 144 0.28 -2.10 -11.38
C ALA A 144 1.28 -3.05 -12.07
N LEU A 145 0.83 -4.03 -12.85
CA LEU A 145 1.71 -4.93 -13.61
C LEU A 145 2.59 -4.18 -14.63
N HIS A 146 2.02 -3.19 -15.32
CA HIS A 146 2.74 -2.34 -16.29
C HIS A 146 3.75 -1.40 -15.63
N SER A 147 3.56 -1.01 -14.37
CA SER A 147 4.49 -0.12 -13.67
C SER A 147 5.91 -0.68 -13.54
N ASN A 148 6.07 -2.01 -13.55
CA ASN A 148 7.37 -2.68 -13.62
C ASN A 148 8.01 -2.41 -14.99
N ASN A 149 8.83 -1.38 -15.12
CA ASN A 149 9.41 -1.00 -16.39
C ASN A 149 10.91 -1.32 -16.42
N THR A 150 11.39 -1.81 -17.56
CA THR A 150 12.82 -2.04 -17.83
C THR A 150 13.64 -0.76 -17.68
N ARG A 151 13.04 0.43 -17.89
CA ARG A 151 13.68 1.73 -17.62
C ARG A 151 14.12 1.90 -16.15
N LEU A 152 13.44 1.23 -15.22
CA LEU A 152 13.75 1.22 -13.78
C LEU A 152 14.56 -0.04 -13.38
N GLY A 153 15.06 -0.80 -14.36
CA GLY A 153 15.77 -2.06 -14.13
C GLY A 153 14.89 -3.24 -13.72
N LYS A 154 13.56 -3.10 -13.75
CA LYS A 154 12.62 -4.19 -13.44
C LYS A 154 12.28 -4.96 -14.71
N THR A 155 13.05 -6.00 -14.98
CA THR A 155 12.81 -6.92 -16.12
C THR A 155 11.90 -8.09 -15.73
N ASP A 156 11.60 -8.25 -14.46
CA ASP A 156 10.76 -9.27 -13.88
C ASP A 156 9.50 -8.71 -13.19
N ILE A 157 8.51 -9.58 -13.04
CA ILE A 157 7.33 -9.37 -12.20
C ILE A 157 7.19 -10.57 -11.27
N THR A 158 6.93 -10.31 -10.00
CA THR A 158 6.49 -11.33 -9.04
C THR A 158 4.97 -11.36 -8.99
N LEU A 159 4.38 -12.54 -9.12
CA LEU A 159 2.95 -12.81 -8.99
C LEU A 159 2.71 -13.69 -7.76
N VAL A 160 1.65 -13.40 -7.02
CA VAL A 160 1.12 -14.25 -5.95
C VAL A 160 -0.24 -14.76 -6.41
N LEU A 161 -0.32 -16.08 -6.62
CA LEU A 161 -1.45 -16.75 -7.25
C LEU A 161 -2.11 -17.72 -6.26
N ARG A 162 -3.42 -17.65 -6.09
CA ARG A 162 -4.21 -18.68 -5.40
C ARG A 162 -4.77 -19.67 -6.41
N LYS A 163 -4.85 -20.95 -6.04
CA LYS A 163 -5.56 -21.95 -6.86
C LYS A 163 -7.08 -21.69 -6.85
N PRO A 164 -7.81 -22.04 -7.92
CA PRO A 164 -9.24 -21.77 -8.04
C PRO A 164 -10.09 -22.43 -6.96
#